data_AF-A0A3G4RTI9-F1
#
_entry.id   AF-A0A3G4RTI9-F1
#
_cell.length_a   1.000
_cell.length_b   1.000
_cell.length_c   1.000
_cell.angle_alpha   90.00
_cell.angle_beta   90.00
_cell.angle_gamma   90.00
#
_symmetry.space_group_name_H-M   'P 1'
#
loop_
_entity.id
_entity.type
_entity.pdbx_description
1 polymer ?
#
loop_
_entity_poly.entity_id
_entity_poly.type
_entity_poly.pdbx_seq_one_letter_code
_entity_poly.pdbx_strand_id
1 'polypeptide(L)' 'MTASLPSVSEQPTSKNRKELPIIMEINGKDKRLNAVLRMADGRQTSVTTGSQLPGTSVTVKSISLSGVTLSDGTTLTF' A
#
# COMPACT_ATOMS: atom_id res chain seq x y z
N MET A 1 10.28 -25.50 -33.48
CA MET A 1 11.14 -24.57 -32.70
C MET A 1 10.49 -23.20 -32.87
N THR A 2 9.98 -22.47 -31.89
CA THR A 2 10.26 -22.32 -30.45
C THR A 2 8.99 -21.79 -29.74
N ALA A 3 8.79 -22.15 -28.47
CA ALA A 3 7.76 -21.56 -27.61
C ALA A 3 8.04 -20.08 -27.35
N SER A 4 6.98 -19.27 -27.22
CA SER A 4 7.08 -17.92 -26.65
C SER A 4 5.89 -17.70 -25.73
N LEU A 5 6.03 -18.19 -24.50
CA LEU A 5 5.28 -17.66 -23.36
C LEU A 5 6.03 -16.40 -22.90
N PRO A 6 5.41 -15.21 -22.85
CA PRO A 6 5.95 -14.14 -22.06
C PRO A 6 5.80 -14.50 -20.57
N SER A 7 6.93 -14.45 -19.87
CA SER A 7 7.09 -14.63 -18.43
C SER A 7 6.07 -13.80 -17.64
N VAL A 8 5.48 -14.42 -16.63
CA VAL A 8 4.82 -13.74 -15.51
C VAL A 8 5.82 -12.79 -14.84
N SER A 9 5.42 -11.54 -14.59
CA SER A 9 5.60 -10.78 -13.34
C SER A 9 5.61 -9.27 -13.60
N GLU A 10 5.00 -8.54 -12.66
CA GLU A 10 5.30 -7.13 -12.31
C GLU A 10 4.90 -6.09 -13.37
N GLN A 11 4.08 -5.07 -13.14
CA GLN A 11 3.61 -4.38 -11.95
C GLN A 11 2.59 -3.37 -12.53
N PRO A 12 1.42 -3.11 -11.91
CA PRO A 12 0.49 -2.12 -12.45
C PRO A 12 1.22 -0.78 -12.64
N THR A 13 1.25 -0.38 -13.91
CA THR A 13 1.92 0.77 -14.48
C THR A 13 1.83 2.01 -13.59
N SER A 14 2.95 2.42 -13.00
CA SER A 14 3.14 3.74 -12.39
C SER A 14 3.21 4.81 -13.49
N LYS A 15 2.08 5.08 -14.15
CA LYS A 15 1.91 6.26 -15.00
C LYS A 15 0.95 7.21 -14.29
N ASN A 16 1.52 8.23 -13.66
CA ASN A 16 0.85 9.46 -13.27
C ASN A 16 -0.28 9.31 -12.22
N ARG A 17 0.09 9.07 -10.96
CA ARG A 17 -0.79 9.36 -9.82
C ARG A 17 0.02 10.22 -8.87
N LYS A 18 -0.46 11.43 -8.54
CA LYS A 18 0.01 12.24 -7.39
C LYS A 18 0.53 11.29 -6.32
N GLU A 19 1.84 11.27 -6.05
CA GLU A 19 2.53 10.20 -5.32
C GLU A 19 1.72 9.72 -4.12
N LEU A 20 0.94 8.66 -4.31
CA LEU A 20 0.18 8.07 -3.23
C LEU A 20 1.15 7.21 -2.41
N PRO A 21 0.94 7.08 -1.10
CA PRO A 21 1.76 6.20 -0.29
C PRO A 21 1.77 4.80 -0.88
N ILE A 22 2.94 4.19 -1.01
CA ILE A 22 3.10 2.83 -1.54
C ILE A 22 3.24 1.89 -0.36
N ILE A 23 2.48 0.80 -0.35
CA ILE A 23 2.61 -0.22 0.68
C ILE A 23 3.91 -0.99 0.44
N MET A 24 4.78 -1.02 1.45
CA MET A 24 6.05 -1.75 1.44
C MET A 24 5.95 -3.09 2.14
N GLU A 25 5.16 -3.16 3.20
CA GLU A 25 4.97 -4.37 3.97
C GLU A 25 3.60 -4.33 4.63
N ILE A 26 2.96 -5.49 4.73
CA ILE A 26 1.80 -5.68 5.62
C ILE A 26 2.14 -6.86 6.51
N ASN A 27 2.11 -6.60 7.79
CA ASN A 27 2.55 -7.50 8.83
C ASN A 27 1.54 -7.43 9.98
N GLY A 28 1.70 -8.31 10.95
CA GLY A 28 0.84 -8.35 12.12
C GLY A 28 0.06 -9.65 12.25
N LYS A 29 -0.75 -9.72 13.30
CA LYS A 29 -1.45 -10.94 13.72
C LYS A 29 -2.92 -10.64 13.95
N ASP A 30 -3.78 -11.49 13.40
CA ASP A 30 -5.23 -11.44 13.58
C ASP A 30 -5.81 -10.05 13.27
N LYS A 31 -6.25 -9.32 14.30
CA LYS A 31 -6.88 -7.99 14.20
C LYS A 31 -5.88 -6.84 14.35
N ARG A 32 -4.61 -7.13 14.64
CA ARG A 32 -3.52 -6.16 14.74
C ARG A 32 -2.63 -6.28 13.52
N LEU A 33 -3.17 -5.88 12.38
CA LEU A 33 -2.38 -5.67 11.18
C LEU A 33 -1.69 -4.30 11.26
N ASN A 34 -0.44 -4.27 10.86
CA ASN A 34 0.39 -3.11 10.69
C ASN A 34 0.83 -3.07 9.22
N ALA A 35 0.81 -1.89 8.62
CA ALA A 35 1.27 -1.69 7.26
C ALA A 35 2.40 -0.68 7.28
N VAL A 36 3.49 -0.99 6.61
CA VAL A 36 4.58 -0.06 6.35
C VAL A 36 4.29 0.61 5.02
N LEU A 37 4.08 1.92 5.02
CA LEU A 37 3.89 2.70 3.82
C LEU A 37 5.10 3.58 3.57
N ARG A 38 5.54 3.62 2.32
CA ARG A 38 6.47 4.62 1.82
C ARG A 38 5.67 5.79 1.28
N MET A 39 5.78 6.92 1.95
CA MET A 39 5.14 8.18 1.56
C MET A 39 5.81 8.74 0.29
N ALA A 40 5.17 9.74 -0.32
CA ALA A 40 5.69 10.48 -1.48
C ALA A 40 7.07 11.11 -1.23
N ASP A 41 7.33 11.53 0.00
CA ASP A 41 8.62 12.10 0.40
C ASP A 41 9.74 11.04 0.54
N GLY A 42 9.44 9.77 0.24
CA GLY A 42 10.34 8.63 0.38
C GLY A 42 10.44 8.08 1.81
N ARG A 43 9.80 8.71 2.81
CA ARG A 43 9.84 8.25 4.20
C ARG A 43 8.94 7.04 4.38
N GLN A 44 9.42 6.08 5.14
CA GLN A 44 8.62 4.93 5.54
C GLN A 44 7.94 5.21 6.88
N THR A 45 6.67 4.86 6.98
CA THR A 45 5.88 4.99 8.20
C THR A 45 5.07 3.73 8.42
N SER A 46 5.10 3.21 9.64
CA SER A 46 4.25 2.09 10.03
C SER A 46 2.94 2.63 10.59
N VAL A 47 1.83 2.20 10.02
CA VAL A 47 0.49 2.56 10.45
C VAL A 47 -0.29 1.30 10.80
N THR A 48 -1.25 1.45 11.71
CA THR A 48 -2.22 0.40 12.03
C THR A 48 -3.63 0.90 11.74
N THR A 49 -4.63 0.02 11.77
CA THR A 49 -6.03 0.44 11.65
C THR A 49 -6.36 1.51 12.71
N GLY A 50 -6.86 2.66 12.27
CA GLY A 50 -7.13 3.84 13.08
C GLY A 50 -5.97 4.84 13.18
N SER A 51 -4.76 4.47 12.76
CA SER A 51 -3.62 5.39 12.75
C SER A 51 -3.76 6.45 11.64
N GLN A 52 -3.32 7.67 11.93
CA GLN A 52 -3.26 8.75 10.95
C GLN A 52 -1.97 8.68 10.14
N LEU A 53 -2.08 8.90 8.83
CA LEU A 53 -0.94 8.99 7.93
C LEU A 53 -0.21 10.32 8.13
N PRO A 54 1.11 10.30 8.38
CA PRO A 54 1.90 11.51 8.57
C PRO A 54 1.86 12.39 7.31
N GLY A 55 1.71 13.70 7.50
CA GLY A 55 1.59 14.65 6.39
C GLY A 55 0.19 14.73 5.76
N THR A 56 -0.79 13.99 6.28
CA THR A 56 -2.18 14.05 5.82
C THR A 56 -3.16 14.01 7.00
N SER A 57 -4.41 14.42 6.77
CA SER A 57 -5.52 14.21 7.73
C SER A 57 -6.22 12.86 7.53
N VAL A 58 -5.63 11.97 6.75
CA VAL A 58 -6.22 10.68 6.40
C VAL A 58 -5.81 9.64 7.42
N THR A 59 -6.79 8.87 7.90
CA THR A 59 -6.54 7.74 8.80
C THR A 59 -6.70 6.43 8.06
N VAL A 60 -6.10 5.37 8.60
CA VAL A 60 -6.28 4.03 8.08
C VAL A 60 -7.60 3.49 8.57
N LYS A 61 -8.52 3.23 7.63
CA LYS A 61 -9.82 2.67 7.95
C LYS A 61 -9.76 1.17 8.16
N SER A 62 -8.99 0.45 7.35
CA SER A 62 -8.81 -1.00 7.45
C SER A 62 -7.50 -1.41 6.79
N ILE A 63 -6.84 -2.42 7.34
CA ILE A 63 -5.66 -3.05 6.75
C ILE A 63 -6.01 -4.51 6.46
N SER A 64 -5.64 -4.97 5.28
CA SER A 64 -5.81 -6.34 4.80
C SER A 64 -4.51 -6.80 4.15
N LEU A 65 -4.27 -8.11 4.05
CA LEU A 65 -3.10 -8.65 3.35
C LEU A 65 -2.98 -8.22 1.88
N SER A 66 -4.09 -7.83 1.25
CA SER A 66 -4.12 -7.34 -0.13
C SER A 66 -3.88 -5.83 -0.25
N GLY A 67 -3.98 -5.08 0.85
CA GLY A 67 -3.97 -3.62 0.78
C GLY A 67 -4.45 -2.90 2.03
N VAL A 68 -4.34 -1.57 2.00
CA VAL A 68 -4.74 -0.65 3.06
C VAL A 68 -5.84 0.25 2.55
N THR A 69 -7.00 0.20 3.20
CA THR A 69 -8.09 1.14 2.95
C THR A 69 -7.98 2.31 3.91
N LEU A 70 -8.01 3.50 3.34
CA LEU A 70 -7.92 4.76 4.04
C LEU A 70 -9.31 5.38 4.23
N SER A 71 -9.43 6.30 5.19
CA SER A 71 -10.68 6.94 5.57
C SER A 71 -11.19 7.95 4.54
N ASP A 72 -10.33 8.41 3.64
CA ASP A 72 -10.70 9.22 2.48
C ASP A 72 -11.33 8.39 1.34
N GLY A 73 -11.40 7.06 1.50
CA GLY A 73 -11.87 6.12 0.47
C GLY A 73 -10.78 5.61 -0.45
N THR A 74 -9.54 6.13 -0.32
CA THR A 74 -8.39 5.63 -1.07
C THR A 74 -8.08 4.21 -0.61
N THR A 75 -7.93 3.29 -1.56
CA THR A 75 -7.42 1.95 -1.27
C THR A 75 -6.05 1.81 -1.92
N LEU A 76 -5.07 1.57 -1.07
CA LEU A 76 -3.71 1.25 -1.45
C LEU A 76 -3.61 -0.27 -1.58
N THR A 77 -2.97 -0.74 -2.65
CA THR A 77 -2.85 -2.17 -2.95
C THR A 77 -1.37 -2.55 -3.06
N PHE A 78 -1.05 -3.75 -2.59
CA PHE A 78 0.30 -4.33 -2.67
C PHE A 78 0.53 -4.96 -4.05
#